data_AF-A0AB36XUG2-F1
#
_entry.id   AF-A0AB36XUG2-F1
#
_cell.length_a   1.000
_cell.length_b   1.000
_cell.length_c   1.000
_cell.angle_alpha   90.00
_cell.angle_beta   90.00
_cell.angle_gamma   90.00
#
_symmetry.space_group_name_H-M   'P 1'
#
loop_
_entity.id
_entity.type
_entity.pdbx_description
1 polymer ?
#
loop_
_entity_poly.entity_id
_entity_poly.type
_entity_poly.pdbx_seq_one_letter_code
_entity_poly.pdbx_strand_id
1 'polypeptide(L)'
;TFSEAVTGFTNADLSVANGTLSAVTSNDGGITWTGTFTPSASITDTTNLITLNNTGIADLAGNAGSGTTDSNNYTIDTARPTATIVVADPALKIGETSLVTFTFSEAVTGFTNADLSVANGT
;
A
#
# COMPACT_ATOMS: atom_id res chain seq x y z
N THR A 1 13.54 16.25 -5.90
CA THR A 1 14.11 17.62 -5.96
C THR A 1 14.93 17.71 -7.22
N PHE A 2 14.90 18.85 -7.89
CA PHE A 2 15.68 19.14 -9.09
C PHE A 2 16.98 19.88 -8.70
N SER A 3 17.99 19.85 -9.55
CA SER A 3 19.24 20.59 -9.33
C SER A 3 19.08 22.11 -9.51
N GLU A 4 17.99 22.52 -10.15
CA GLU A 4 17.60 23.91 -10.38
C GLU A 4 16.08 24.01 -10.49
N ALA A 5 15.54 25.22 -10.59
CA ALA A 5 14.11 25.42 -10.75
C ALA A 5 13.64 24.93 -12.12
N VAL A 6 12.50 24.23 -12.15
CA VAL A 6 11.90 23.73 -13.38
C VAL A 6 10.48 24.23 -13.58
N THR A 7 10.03 24.18 -14.82
CA THR A 7 8.66 24.44 -15.26
C THR A 7 8.08 23.20 -15.95
N GLY A 8 6.76 23.14 -16.09
CA GLY A 8 6.07 22.04 -16.79
C GLY A 8 5.81 20.78 -15.96
N PHE A 9 6.49 20.60 -14.81
CA PHE A 9 6.27 19.43 -13.97
C PHE A 9 4.85 19.37 -13.38
N THR A 10 4.14 18.28 -13.65
CA THR A 10 2.81 17.97 -13.14
C THR A 10 2.67 16.49 -12.81
N ASN A 11 1.53 16.09 -12.24
CA ASN A 11 1.22 14.67 -12.02
C ASN A 11 1.11 13.86 -13.32
N ALA A 12 0.90 14.49 -14.48
CA ALA A 12 0.86 13.77 -15.76
C ALA A 12 2.23 13.20 -16.16
N ASP A 13 3.30 13.75 -15.59
CA ASP A 13 4.67 13.28 -15.79
C ASP A 13 5.02 12.10 -14.86
N LEU A 14 4.10 11.67 -13.99
CA LEU A 14 4.32 10.60 -13.01
C LEU A 14 3.52 9.36 -13.34
N SER A 15 4.20 8.21 -13.38
CA SER A 15 3.59 6.89 -13.29
C SER A 15 3.67 6.41 -11.85
N VAL A 16 2.52 6.07 -11.26
CA VAL A 16 2.40 5.70 -9.84
C VAL A 16 1.83 4.30 -9.75
N ALA A 17 2.60 3.37 -9.19
CA ALA A 17 2.13 2.00 -8.97
C ALA A 17 1.24 1.92 -7.71
N ASN A 18 0.15 1.14 -7.83
CA ASN A 18 -0.68 0.68 -6.70
C ASN A 18 -1.19 1.78 -5.76
N GLY A 19 -1.50 2.96 -6.32
CA GLY A 19 -2.09 4.05 -5.55
C GLY A 19 -2.27 5.32 -6.36
N THR A 20 -2.53 6.41 -5.66
CA THR A 20 -2.70 7.75 -6.24
C THR A 20 -1.77 8.74 -5.55
N LEU A 21 -1.33 9.76 -6.27
CA LEU A 21 -0.59 10.88 -5.72
C LEU A 21 -1.46 12.13 -5.75
N SER A 22 -1.49 12.90 -4.66
CA SER A 22 -2.10 14.24 -4.67
C SER A 22 -1.44 15.15 -5.71
N ALA A 23 -2.08 16.29 -5.99
CA ALA A 23 -1.44 17.34 -6.78
C ALA A 23 -0.04 17.65 -6.23
N VAL A 24 0.98 17.62 -7.10
CA VAL A 24 2.34 18.01 -6.71
C VAL A 24 2.42 19.53 -6.61
N THR A 25 3.06 20.03 -5.56
CA THR A 25 3.22 21.47 -5.34
C THR A 25 4.66 21.81 -4.96
N SER A 26 5.12 22.99 -5.35
CA SER A 26 6.40 23.54 -4.95
C SER A 26 6.21 24.87 -4.22
N ASN A 27 7.02 25.11 -3.19
CA ASN A 27 7.05 26.36 -2.42
C ASN A 27 8.37 27.13 -2.56
N ASP A 28 9.31 26.60 -3.35
CA ASP A 28 10.66 27.15 -3.56
C ASP A 28 10.91 27.55 -5.02
N GLY A 29 9.82 27.80 -5.77
CA GLY A 29 9.90 28.27 -7.15
C GLY A 29 10.19 27.17 -8.17
N GLY A 30 9.95 25.91 -7.83
CA GLY A 30 10.03 24.78 -8.76
C GLY A 30 11.25 23.87 -8.56
N ILE A 31 11.97 23.96 -7.45
CA ILE A 31 13.14 23.10 -7.17
C ILE A 31 12.69 21.83 -6.43
N THR A 32 11.89 22.00 -5.38
CA THR A 32 11.36 20.91 -4.57
C THR A 32 9.85 20.84 -4.74
N TRP A 33 9.39 19.64 -5.03
CA TRP A 33 7.98 19.33 -5.22
C TRP A 33 7.57 18.23 -4.25
N THR A 34 6.43 18.42 -3.60
CA THR A 34 5.87 17.46 -2.65
C THR A 34 4.45 17.08 -3.06
N GLY A 35 4.08 15.86 -2.71
CA GLY A 35 2.73 15.32 -2.88
C GLY A 35 2.55 14.16 -1.89
N THR A 36 1.30 13.82 -1.61
CA THR A 36 0.96 12.73 -0.70
C THR A 36 0.54 11.51 -1.50
N PHE A 37 1.26 10.39 -1.33
CA PHE A 37 0.90 9.11 -1.90
C PHE A 37 -0.13 8.42 -1.00
N THR A 38 -1.19 7.90 -1.62
CA THR A 38 -2.21 7.09 -0.95
C THR A 38 -2.29 5.73 -1.66
N PRO A 39 -1.92 4.62 -1.00
CA PRO A 39 -1.99 3.30 -1.60
C PRO A 39 -3.44 2.88 -1.85
N SER A 40 -3.65 2.10 -2.91
CA SER A 40 -4.93 1.42 -3.14
C SER A 40 -5.19 0.38 -2.05
N ALA A 41 -6.47 0.14 -1.74
CA ALA A 41 -6.86 -0.88 -0.79
C ALA A 41 -6.63 -2.29 -1.34
N SER A 42 -6.49 -3.28 -0.44
CA SER A 42 -6.38 -4.69 -0.80
C SER A 42 -5.17 -5.04 -1.67
N ILE A 43 -4.05 -4.35 -1.46
CA ILE A 43 -2.77 -4.63 -2.13
C ILE A 43 -1.75 -5.13 -1.10
N THR A 44 -1.02 -6.17 -1.48
CA THR A 44 0.25 -6.56 -0.84
C THR A 44 1.29 -6.67 -1.94
N ASP A 45 2.24 -5.74 -1.97
CA ASP A 45 3.29 -5.68 -2.99
C ASP A 45 4.56 -5.10 -2.38
N THR A 46 5.69 -5.80 -2.56
CA THR A 46 6.99 -5.39 -1.99
C THR A 46 7.87 -4.62 -2.98
N THR A 47 7.41 -4.43 -4.21
CA THR A 47 8.21 -3.96 -5.35
C THR A 47 7.55 -2.81 -6.10
N ASN A 48 7.26 -1.69 -5.42
CA ASN A 48 6.60 -0.53 -6.02
C ASN A 48 7.58 0.61 -6.29
N LEU A 49 7.33 1.34 -7.39
CA LEU A 49 8.07 2.54 -7.79
C LEU A 49 7.11 3.64 -8.25
N ILE A 50 7.55 4.89 -8.09
CA ILE A 50 7.02 6.06 -8.80
C ILE A 50 8.08 6.45 -9.82
N THR A 51 7.67 6.53 -11.09
CA THR A 51 8.56 6.90 -12.19
C THR A 51 8.17 8.27 -12.70
N LEU A 52 9.14 9.18 -12.74
CA LEU A 52 9.04 10.48 -13.37
C LEU A 52 9.52 10.41 -14.81
N ASN A 53 8.69 10.89 -15.75
CA ASN A 53 9.10 11.18 -17.11
C ASN A 53 9.67 12.60 -17.19
N ASN A 54 10.97 12.72 -17.50
CA ASN A 54 11.63 14.01 -17.51
C ASN A 54 11.35 14.83 -18.78
N THR A 55 10.72 14.26 -19.82
CA THR A 55 10.51 14.96 -21.10
C THR A 55 9.47 16.07 -21.04
N GLY A 56 8.57 16.05 -20.05
CA GLY A 56 7.56 17.10 -19.83
C GLY A 56 8.07 18.30 -19.03
N ILE A 57 9.32 18.26 -18.57
CA ILE A 57 9.90 19.20 -17.62
C ILE A 57 11.01 19.98 -18.32
N ALA A 58 11.07 21.29 -18.08
CA ALA A 58 12.14 22.14 -18.62
C ALA A 58 12.71 23.10 -17.57
N ASP A 59 13.97 23.46 -17.69
CA ASP A 59 14.56 24.56 -16.90
C ASP A 59 13.96 25.93 -17.30
N LEU A 60 14.36 26.99 -16.61
CA LEU A 60 13.89 28.36 -16.92
C LEU A 60 14.41 28.91 -18.26
N ALA A 61 15.44 28.31 -18.84
CA ALA A 61 15.94 28.64 -20.18
C ALA A 61 15.18 27.88 -21.29
N GLY A 62 14.26 26.97 -20.92
CA GLY A 62 13.45 26.17 -21.85
C GLY A 62 14.13 24.87 -22.31
N ASN A 63 15.21 24.44 -21.68
CA ASN A 63 15.85 23.16 -22.00
C ASN A 63 15.03 22.02 -21.39
N ALA A 64 14.43 21.19 -22.23
CA ALA A 64 13.66 20.03 -21.79
C ALA A 64 14.56 18.92 -21.25
N GLY A 65 14.07 18.21 -20.23
CA GLY A 65 14.69 17.00 -19.70
C GLY A 65 14.57 15.80 -20.64
N SER A 66 15.23 14.70 -20.28
CA SER A 66 15.21 13.46 -21.06
C SER A 66 15.20 12.22 -20.17
N GLY A 67 14.64 11.14 -20.69
CA GLY A 67 14.54 9.85 -20.01
C GLY A 67 13.58 9.85 -18.82
N THR A 68 13.80 8.90 -17.92
CA THR A 68 12.99 8.72 -16.71
C THR A 68 13.85 8.69 -15.46
N THR A 69 13.23 9.01 -14.33
CA THR A 69 13.83 8.92 -13.00
C THR A 69 12.91 8.11 -12.10
N ASP A 70 13.43 7.05 -11.48
CA ASP A 70 12.66 6.23 -10.55
C ASP A 70 12.87 6.68 -9.09
N SER A 71 11.84 6.51 -8.28
CA SER A 71 11.95 6.60 -6.82
C SER A 71 12.80 5.47 -6.24
N ASN A 72 13.08 5.52 -4.94
CA ASN A 72 13.40 4.30 -4.21
C ASN A 72 12.20 3.34 -4.22
N ASN A 73 12.47 2.05 -4.02
CA ASN A 73 11.43 1.05 -3.80
C ASN A 73 10.63 1.33 -2.52
N TYR A 74 9.34 0.99 -2.54
CA TYR A 74 8.48 0.97 -1.36
C TYR A 74 7.56 -0.26 -1.34
N THR A 75 7.16 -0.66 -0.12
CA THR A 75 6.24 -1.78 0.11
C THR A 75 4.85 -1.25 0.43
N ILE A 76 3.82 -1.93 -0.06
CA ILE A 76 2.43 -1.67 0.29
C ILE A 76 1.88 -2.92 0.95
N ASP A 77 1.22 -2.71 2.10
CA ASP A 77 0.36 -3.71 2.70
C ASP A 77 -0.93 -3.05 3.21
N THR A 78 -1.97 -3.16 2.39
CA THR A 78 -3.34 -2.71 2.67
C THR A 78 -4.36 -3.84 2.54
N ALA A 79 -3.89 -5.08 2.35
CA ALA A 79 -4.72 -6.25 2.48
C ALA A 79 -5.18 -6.38 3.93
N ARG A 80 -6.42 -6.83 4.12
CA ARG A 80 -6.97 -7.06 5.46
C ARG A 80 -6.85 -8.55 5.77
N PRO A 81 -6.53 -8.92 7.02
CA PRO A 81 -6.52 -10.32 7.39
C PRO A 81 -7.94 -10.88 7.30
N THR A 82 -8.05 -12.08 6.76
CA THR A 82 -9.27 -12.89 6.75
C THR A 82 -9.06 -14.13 7.60
N ALA A 83 -10.14 -14.75 8.07
CA ALA A 83 -10.08 -15.96 8.87
C ALA A 83 -11.03 -17.02 8.33
N THR A 84 -10.61 -18.28 8.40
CA THR A 84 -11.48 -19.45 8.21
C THR A 84 -11.50 -20.26 9.49
N ILE A 85 -12.62 -20.92 9.75
CA ILE A 85 -12.85 -21.71 10.96
C ILE A 85 -13.32 -23.09 10.54
N VAL A 86 -12.68 -24.12 11.09
CA VAL A 86 -13.03 -25.52 10.86
C VAL A 86 -13.25 -26.20 12.20
N VAL A 87 -14.40 -26.85 12.34
CA VAL A 87 -14.71 -27.76 13.45
C VAL A 87 -14.51 -29.17 12.92
N ALA A 88 -13.55 -29.92 13.49
CA ALA A 88 -13.11 -31.20 12.95
C ALA A 88 -14.25 -32.24 12.92
N ASP A 89 -14.99 -32.33 14.02
CA ASP A 89 -16.24 -33.09 14.12
C ASP A 89 -17.39 -32.14 14.49
N PRO A 90 -18.35 -31.89 13.59
CA PRO A 90 -19.51 -31.05 13.86
C PRO A 90 -20.65 -31.78 14.59
N ALA A 91 -20.58 -33.10 14.80
CA ALA A 91 -21.67 -33.94 15.30
C ALA A 91 -21.32 -34.60 16.65
N LEU A 92 -21.10 -33.76 17.66
CA LEU A 92 -20.70 -34.18 19.00
C LEU A 92 -21.83 -34.84 19.80
N LYS A 93 -21.49 -35.94 20.48
CA LYS A 93 -22.30 -36.59 21.52
C LYS A 93 -21.85 -36.15 22.91
N ILE A 94 -22.61 -36.57 23.92
CA ILE A 94 -22.31 -36.30 25.32
C ILE A 94 -20.91 -36.84 25.67
N GLY A 95 -20.06 -35.95 26.18
CA GLY A 95 -18.71 -36.27 26.64
C GLY A 95 -17.64 -36.23 25.54
N GLU A 96 -17.99 -35.92 24.30
CA GLU A 96 -17.03 -35.74 23.21
C GLU A 96 -16.51 -34.30 23.15
N THR A 97 -15.31 -34.12 22.59
CA THR A 97 -14.73 -32.82 22.25
C THR A 97 -14.30 -32.79 20.79
N SER A 98 -14.29 -31.60 20.19
CA SER A 98 -13.91 -31.40 18.79
C SER A 98 -12.84 -30.32 18.71
N LEU A 99 -11.83 -30.54 17.89
CA LEU A 99 -10.82 -29.51 17.62
C LEU A 99 -11.42 -28.42 16.74
N VAL A 100 -11.29 -27.17 17.18
CA VAL A 100 -11.62 -25.99 16.37
C VAL A 100 -10.32 -25.34 15.89
N THR A 101 -10.14 -25.24 14.57
CA THR A 101 -8.97 -24.64 13.95
C THR A 101 -9.35 -23.32 13.31
N PHE A 102 -8.62 -22.25 13.67
CA PHE A 102 -8.69 -20.95 13.04
C PHE A 102 -7.49 -20.79 12.12
N THR A 103 -7.70 -20.36 10.88
CA THR A 103 -6.61 -20.07 9.94
C THR A 103 -6.77 -18.66 9.40
N PHE A 104 -5.77 -17.82 9.64
CA PHE A 104 -5.72 -16.46 9.13
C PHE A 104 -4.96 -16.40 7.81
N SER A 105 -5.33 -15.47 6.92
CA SER A 105 -4.64 -15.28 5.64
C SER A 105 -3.23 -14.70 5.77
N GLU A 106 -2.91 -14.14 6.93
CA GLU A 106 -1.61 -13.60 7.30
C GLU A 106 -1.44 -13.64 8.82
N ALA A 107 -0.25 -13.31 9.33
CA ALA A 107 0.00 -13.26 10.76
C ALA A 107 -0.84 -12.14 11.41
N VAL A 108 -1.60 -12.50 12.46
CA VAL A 108 -2.40 -11.55 13.23
C VAL A 108 -1.83 -11.37 14.63
N THR A 109 -2.05 -10.20 15.22
CA THR A 109 -1.74 -9.92 16.63
C THR A 109 -3.02 -9.66 17.40
N GLY A 110 -3.00 -9.90 18.71
CA GLY A 110 -4.14 -9.62 19.59
C GLY A 110 -5.29 -10.64 19.56
N PHE A 111 -5.20 -11.71 18.75
CA PHE A 111 -6.17 -12.80 18.80
C PHE A 111 -5.98 -13.65 20.05
N THR A 112 -7.02 -13.74 20.88
CA THR A 112 -7.04 -14.43 22.17
C THR A 112 -8.39 -15.11 22.42
N ASN A 113 -8.49 -15.92 23.48
CA ASN A 113 -9.77 -16.50 23.89
C ASN A 113 -10.84 -15.46 24.26
N ALA A 114 -10.46 -14.23 24.61
CA ALA A 114 -11.43 -13.17 24.90
C ALA A 114 -12.18 -12.69 23.65
N ASP A 115 -11.63 -12.94 22.45
CA ASP A 115 -12.27 -12.62 21.18
C ASP A 115 -13.29 -13.68 20.73
N LEU A 116 -13.38 -14.79 21.48
CA LEU A 116 -14.27 -15.90 21.19
C LEU A 116 -15.50 -15.87 22.09
N SER A 117 -16.68 -15.95 21.47
CA SER A 117 -17.92 -16.24 22.18
C SER A 117 -18.32 -17.68 21.87
N VAL A 118 -18.22 -18.54 22.87
CA VAL A 118 -18.56 -19.96 22.75
C VAL A 118 -19.91 -20.19 23.42
N ALA A 119 -20.92 -20.54 22.63
CA ALA A 119 -22.24 -20.88 23.15
C ALA A 119 -22.29 -22.37 23.52
N ASN A 120 -22.78 -22.68 24.71
CA ASN A 120 -23.02 -24.06 25.19
C ASN A 120 -21.76 -24.94 25.18
N GLY A 121 -20.58 -24.36 25.37
CA GLY A 121 -19.29 -25.05 25.41
C GLY A 121 -18.21 -24.18 26.04
N THR A 122 -16.98 -24.68 26.07
CA THR A 122 -15.79 -23.99 26.59
C THR A 122 -14.60 -24.21 25.68
#